data_AF-A0A7X3WET6-F1
#
_entry.id   AF-A0A7X3WET6-F1
#
_cell.length_a   1.000
_cell.length_b   1.000
_cell.length_c   1.000
_cell.angle_alpha   90.00
_cell.angle_beta   90.00
_cell.angle_gamma   90.00
#
_symmetry.space_group_name_H-M   'P 1'
#
loop_
_entity.id
_entity.type
_entity.pdbx_description
1 polymer ?
#
loop_
_entity_poly.entity_id
_entity_poly.type
_entity_poly.pdbx_seq_one_letter_code
_entity_poly.pdbx_strand_id
1 'polypeptide(L)'
;MNVTIQLTIDQVVDLIQQIPQKEKIAILTTLSEQAYAGEVERMKDAEAKMRQVCTERGVDWDSMTEDERLYFINDIVHEDRECNQ
;
A
#
# COMPACT_ATOMS: atom_id res chain seq x y z
N MET A 1 -13.24 33.60 4.55
CA MET A 1 -11.83 33.90 4.26
C MET A 1 -11.05 32.62 4.51
N ASN A 2 -10.69 31.86 3.48
CA ASN A 2 -9.97 30.59 3.65
C ASN A 2 -8.48 30.89 3.69
N VAL A 3 -7.84 30.61 4.83
CA VAL A 3 -6.39 30.66 4.96
C VAL A 3 -5.87 29.24 4.76
N THR A 4 -5.09 29.03 3.71
CA THR A 4 -4.37 27.77 3.49
C THR A 4 -3.02 27.87 4.18
N ILE A 5 -2.80 27.04 5.19
CA ILE A 5 -1.50 26.93 5.87
C ILE A 5 -0.76 25.74 5.26
N GLN A 6 0.45 25.97 4.75
CA GLN A 6 1.37 24.89 4.40
C GLN A 6 2.29 24.60 5.59
N LEU A 7 2.25 23.36 6.07
CA LEU A 7 3.13 22.87 7.12
C LEU A 7 4.08 21.82 6.54
N THR A 8 5.32 21.89 6.94
CA THR A 8 6.30 20.80 6.75
C THR A 8 5.98 19.64 7.70
N ILE A 9 6.50 18.44 7.40
CA ILE A 9 6.33 17.28 8.28
C ILE A 9 6.91 17.54 9.66
N ASP A 10 8.07 18.18 9.75
CA ASP A 10 8.72 18.51 11.02
C ASP A 10 7.83 19.44 11.87
N GLN A 11 7.21 20.45 11.26
CA GLN A 11 6.27 21.33 11.96
C GLN A 11 5.01 20.59 12.46
N VAL A 12 4.52 19.59 11.70
CA VAL A 12 3.41 18.75 12.15
C VAL A 12 3.83 17.88 13.34
N VAL A 13 5.03 17.30 13.30
CA VAL A 13 5.58 16.52 14.40
C VAL A 13 5.73 17.38 15.65
N ASP A 14 6.29 18.58 15.53
CA ASP A 14 6.46 19.53 16.65
C ASP A 14 5.12 19.92 17.27
N LEU A 15 4.07 20.09 16.46
CA LEU A 15 2.71 20.35 16.96
C LEU A 15 2.16 19.14 17.73
N ILE A 16 2.31 17.94 17.19
CA ILE A 16 1.88 16.70 17.86
C ILE A 16 2.64 16.52 19.17
N GLN A 17 3.93 16.89 19.25
CA GLN A 17 4.71 16.78 20.48
C GLN A 17 4.19 17.66 21.63
N GLN A 18 3.48 18.76 21.32
CA GLN A 18 2.98 19.72 22.32
C GLN A 18 1.64 19.32 22.96
N ILE A 19 0.91 18.36 22.39
CA ILE A 19 -0.38 17.92 22.96
C ILE A 19 -0.18 16.87 24.08
N PRO A 20 -1.19 16.63 24.95
CA PRO A 20 -1.05 15.65 26.02
C PRO A 20 -0.98 14.20 25.49
N GLN A 21 -0.43 13.30 26.30
CA GLN A 21 -0.12 11.92 25.89
C GLN A 21 -1.35 11.15 25.41
N LYS A 22 -2.52 11.40 26.00
CA LYS A 22 -3.77 10.73 25.64
C LYS A 22 -4.17 11.05 24.19
N GLU A 23 -4.05 12.30 23.79
CA GLU A 23 -4.38 12.79 22.46
C GLU A 23 -3.35 12.31 21.42
N LYS A 24 -2.07 12.21 21.80
CA LYS A 24 -1.04 11.57 20.94
C LYS A 24 -1.40 10.13 20.61
N ILE A 25 -1.84 9.36 21.61
CA ILE A 25 -2.28 7.97 21.41
C ILE A 25 -3.48 7.92 20.46
N ALA A 26 -4.46 8.80 20.64
CA ALA A 26 -5.62 8.86 19.75
C ALA A 26 -5.23 9.16 18.29
N ILE A 27 -4.33 10.14 18.06
CA ILE A 27 -3.82 10.45 16.72
C ILE A 27 -3.11 9.24 16.11
N LEU A 28 -2.21 8.59 16.88
CA LEU A 28 -1.49 7.42 16.41
C LEU A 28 -2.45 6.28 16.00
N THR A 29 -3.47 6.00 16.80
CA THR A 29 -4.46 4.97 16.49
C THR A 29 -5.18 5.29 15.18
N THR A 30 -5.68 6.51 15.03
CA THR A 30 -6.38 6.92 13.80
C THR A 30 -5.48 6.86 12.56
N LEU A 31 -4.24 7.32 12.65
CA LEU A 31 -3.29 7.24 11.54
C LEU A 31 -2.95 5.79 11.17
N SER A 32 -2.84 4.92 12.17
CA SER A 32 -2.59 3.49 11.95
C SER A 32 -3.77 2.82 11.25
N GLU A 33 -5.01 3.07 11.72
CA GLU A 33 -6.22 2.57 11.07
C GLU A 33 -6.34 3.04 9.61
N GLN A 34 -6.01 4.29 9.33
CA GLN A 34 -5.99 4.83 7.97
C GLN A 34 -4.92 4.17 7.10
N ALA A 35 -3.72 3.92 7.65
CA ALA A 35 -2.66 3.20 6.95
C ALA A 35 -3.08 1.76 6.60
N TYR A 36 -3.74 1.06 7.53
CA TYR A 36 -4.30 -0.27 7.30
C TYR A 36 -5.44 -0.28 6.28
N ALA A 37 -6.36 0.69 6.35
CA ALA A 37 -7.42 0.83 5.35
C ALA A 37 -6.83 1.07 3.95
N GLY A 38 -5.78 1.89 3.86
CA GLY A 38 -5.02 2.10 2.63
C GLY A 38 -4.26 0.86 2.17
N GLU A 39 -3.79 -0.01 3.07
CA GLU A 39 -3.16 -1.29 2.73
C GLU A 39 -4.16 -2.26 2.10
N VAL A 40 -5.35 -2.40 2.69
CA VAL A 40 -6.42 -3.26 2.16
C VAL A 40 -6.84 -2.80 0.76
N GLU A 41 -6.99 -1.49 0.56
CA GLU A 41 -7.36 -0.97 -0.76
C GLU A 41 -6.23 -1.14 -1.78
N ARG A 42 -4.97 -0.91 -1.38
CA ARG A 42 -3.80 -1.19 -2.23
C ARG A 42 -3.70 -2.67 -2.60
N MET A 43 -4.05 -3.58 -1.70
CA MET A 43 -4.05 -5.02 -1.99
C MET A 43 -5.14 -5.39 -2.99
N LYS A 44 -6.35 -4.83 -2.87
CA LYS A 44 -7.42 -5.03 -3.86
C LYS A 44 -7.03 -4.51 -5.24
N ASP A 45 -6.43 -3.32 -5.29
CA ASP A 45 -5.95 -2.72 -6.54
C ASP A 45 -4.84 -3.57 -7.17
N ALA A 46 -3.94 -4.12 -6.35
CA ALA A 46 -2.89 -5.03 -6.79
C ALA A 46 -3.49 -6.33 -7.37
N GLU A 47 -4.43 -6.97 -6.67
CA GLU A 47 -5.12 -8.16 -7.17
C GLU A 47 -5.91 -7.88 -8.47
N ALA A 48 -6.59 -6.74 -8.57
CA ALA A 48 -7.31 -6.35 -9.78
C ALA A 48 -6.38 -6.24 -10.98
N LYS A 49 -5.19 -5.65 -10.81
CA LYS A 49 -4.14 -5.63 -11.84
C LYS A 49 -3.65 -7.04 -12.18
N MET A 50 -3.44 -7.90 -11.18
CA MET A 50 -3.01 -9.27 -11.45
C MET A 50 -4.05 -10.06 -12.24
N ARG A 51 -5.35 -9.93 -11.94
CA ARG A 51 -6.43 -10.52 -12.75
C ARG A 51 -6.38 -10.06 -14.21
N GLN A 52 -6.10 -8.78 -14.45
CA GLN A 52 -5.94 -8.25 -15.79
C GLN A 52 -4.75 -8.90 -16.52
N VAL A 53 -3.57 -8.93 -15.89
CA VAL A 53 -2.36 -9.54 -16.49
C VAL A 53 -2.55 -11.04 -16.73
N CYS A 54 -3.19 -11.75 -15.80
CA CYS A 54 -3.56 -13.16 -15.97
C CYS A 54 -4.47 -13.35 -17.19
N THR A 55 -5.50 -12.51 -17.35
CA THR A 55 -6.41 -12.54 -18.49
C THR A 55 -5.66 -12.32 -19.81
N GLU A 56 -4.75 -11.36 -19.86
CA GLU A 56 -3.91 -11.08 -21.03
C GLU A 56 -3.00 -12.27 -21.40
N ARG A 57 -2.62 -13.08 -20.41
CA ARG A 57 -1.78 -14.28 -20.56
C ARG A 57 -2.55 -15.59 -20.66
N GLY A 58 -3.88 -15.54 -20.67
CA GLY A 58 -4.74 -16.72 -20.79
C GLY A 58 -4.76 -17.64 -19.55
N VAL A 59 -4.42 -17.10 -18.37
CA VAL A 59 -4.48 -17.82 -17.09
C VAL A 59 -5.52 -17.19 -16.17
N ASP A 60 -6.07 -17.94 -15.21
CA ASP A 60 -7.11 -17.47 -14.29
C ASP A 60 -6.56 -17.34 -12.85
N TRP A 61 -6.39 -16.10 -12.41
CA TRP A 61 -5.93 -15.73 -11.07
C TRP A 61 -6.77 -16.32 -9.93
N ASP A 62 -8.09 -16.36 -10.08
CA ASP A 62 -9.00 -16.79 -9.02
C ASP A 62 -9.01 -18.32 -8.88
N SER A 63 -8.55 -19.04 -9.92
CA SER A 63 -8.34 -20.49 -9.89
C SER A 63 -6.99 -20.93 -9.28
N MET A 64 -6.02 -20.02 -9.19
CA MET A 64 -4.68 -20.31 -8.66
C MET A 64 -4.66 -20.44 -7.14
N THR A 65 -3.86 -21.38 -6.65
CA THR A 65 -3.42 -21.46 -5.26
C THR A 65 -2.49 -20.30 -4.88
N GLU A 66 -2.25 -20.09 -3.60
CA GLU A 66 -1.35 -19.04 -3.12
C GLU A 66 0.09 -19.22 -3.64
N ASP A 67 0.59 -20.46 -3.68
CA ASP A 67 1.92 -20.77 -4.20
C ASP A 67 2.03 -20.48 -5.71
N GLU A 68 0.99 -20.80 -6.49
CA GLU A 68 0.93 -20.50 -7.93
C GLU A 68 0.89 -19.00 -8.19
N ARG A 69 0.12 -18.24 -7.39
CA ARG A 69 0.11 -16.78 -7.46
C ARG A 69 1.47 -16.20 -7.13
N LEU A 70 2.14 -16.70 -6.09
CA LEU A 70 3.47 -16.23 -5.71
C LEU A 70 4.49 -16.49 -6.83
N TYR A 71 4.45 -17.68 -7.44
CA TYR A 71 5.30 -18.02 -8.58
C TYR A 71 5.05 -17.08 -9.77
N PHE A 72 3.77 -16.83 -10.10
CA PHE A 72 3.37 -15.94 -11.19
C PHE A 72 3.82 -14.48 -10.96
N ILE A 73 3.63 -13.95 -9.74
CA ILE A 73 4.10 -12.61 -9.36
C ILE A 73 5.63 -12.55 -9.47
N ASN A 74 6.32 -13.58 -8.99
CA ASN A 74 7.77 -13.65 -9.06
C ASN A 74 8.26 -13.61 -10.52
N ASP A 75 7.63 -14.38 -11.41
CA ASP A 75 7.93 -14.35 -12.85
C ASP A 75 7.80 -12.91 -13.40
N ILE A 76 6.66 -12.25 -13.18
CA ILE A 76 6.42 -10.87 -13.63
C ILE A 76 7.46 -9.87 -13.10
N VAL A 77 7.79 -9.95 -11.81
CA VAL A 77 8.75 -9.02 -11.18
C VAL A 77 10.17 -9.19 -11.73
N HIS A 78 10.47 -10.36 -12.29
CA HIS A 78 11.78 -10.75 -12.79
C HIS A 78 11.89 -10.80 -14.32
N GLU A 79 10.80 -10.61 -15.08
CA GLU A 79 10.77 -10.66 -16.55
C GLU A 79 11.74 -9.69 -17.25
N ASP A 80 11.82 -8.44 -16.78
CA ASP A 80 12.70 -7.41 -17.38
C ASP A 80 14.09 -7.37 -16.74
N ARG A 81 14.37 -8.27 -15.78
CA ARG A 81 15.72 -8.41 -15.24
C ARG A 81 16.44 -9.41 -16.12
N GLU A 82 17.34 -8.93 -16.99
CA GLU A 82 18.42 -9.79 -17.50
C GLU A 82 19.15 -10.38 -16.29
N CYS A 83 18.80 -11.60 -15.90
CA CYS A 83 19.66 -12.43 -15.08
C CYS A 83 20.88 -12.71 -15.95
N ASN A 84 21.86 -11.79 -15.93
CA ASN A 84 23.20 -12.06 -16.42
C ASN A 84 23.72 -13.28 -15.66
N GLN A 85 23.59 -14.45 -16.28
CA GLN A 85 24.28 -15.68 -15.90
C GLN A 85 25.72 -15.63 -16.38
#